data_AF-A0A7H0GY18-F1
#
_entry.id   AF-A0A7H0GY18-F1
#
_cell.length_a   1.000
_cell.length_b   1.000
_cell.length_c   1.000
_cell.angle_alpha   90.00
_cell.angle_beta   90.00
_cell.angle_gamma   90.00
#
_symmetry.space_group_name_H-M   'P 1'
#
loop_
_entity.id
_entity.type
_entity.pdbx_description
1 polymer ?
#
loop_
_entity_poly.entity_id
_entity_poly.type
_entity_poly.pdbx_seq_one_letter_code
_entity_poly.pdbx_strand_id
1 'polypeptide(L)'
;MMKIFTLAKWGMAVLLLSSLSSCEDVLEKYFPRPAPIVPTFPSLGLDIPFYALSGGSRLDAYSTKAPATRTNSVAITGLAGGEQLLAIDFRPATGQLYGVSSASRLYVINQNTSAAHAIGTGAFTPALGAIWWASTSTRPWTGFG
;
A
#
# COMPACT_ATOMS: atom_id res chain seq x y z
N MET A 1 -8.61 -61.02 25.24
CA MET A 1 -9.63 -59.96 25.13
C MET A 1 -8.95 -58.60 24.97
N MET A 2 -8.67 -58.19 23.74
CA MET A 2 -8.13 -56.86 23.41
C MET A 2 -9.28 -56.03 22.83
N LYS A 3 -9.60 -54.90 23.46
CA LYS A 3 -10.80 -54.10 23.19
C LYS A 3 -10.73 -53.45 21.80
N ILE A 4 -11.55 -53.96 20.88
CA ILE A 4 -11.73 -53.48 19.48
C ILE A 4 -12.14 -52.00 19.39
N PHE A 5 -12.60 -51.38 20.49
CA PHE A 5 -13.06 -49.99 20.53
C PHE A 5 -11.94 -48.92 20.50
N THR A 6 -10.67 -49.26 20.72
CA THR A 6 -9.56 -48.28 20.68
C THR A 6 -8.97 -48.09 19.28
N LEU A 7 -8.96 -49.11 18.42
CA LEU A 7 -8.39 -48.99 17.06
C LEU A 7 -9.23 -48.08 16.14
N ALA A 8 -10.56 -48.13 16.26
CA ALA A 8 -11.45 -47.29 15.45
C ALA A 8 -11.29 -45.79 15.75
N LYS A 9 -10.98 -45.43 17.00
CA LYS A 9 -10.84 -44.04 17.45
C LYS A 9 -9.54 -43.39 16.98
N TRP A 10 -8.46 -44.16 16.86
CA TRP A 10 -7.19 -43.69 16.29
C TRP A 10 -7.23 -43.68 14.76
N GLY A 11 -7.91 -44.65 14.13
CA GLY A 11 -8.08 -44.68 12.68
C GLY A 11 -8.80 -43.44 12.12
N MET A 12 -9.87 -42.99 12.79
CA MET A 12 -10.59 -41.78 12.38
C MET A 12 -9.77 -40.50 12.58
N ALA A 13 -8.92 -40.43 13.61
CA ALA A 13 -8.06 -39.27 13.84
C ALA A 13 -6.96 -39.13 12.77
N VAL A 14 -6.40 -40.25 12.28
CA VAL A 14 -5.39 -40.27 11.21
C VAL A 14 -6.00 -39.92 9.85
N LEU A 15 -7.23 -40.38 9.58
CA LEU A 15 -7.99 -40.03 8.37
C LEU A 15 -8.45 -38.56 8.33
N LEU A 16 -8.72 -37.96 9.51
CA LEU A 16 -9.03 -36.53 9.63
C LEU A 16 -7.79 -35.63 9.52
N LEU A 17 -6.61 -36.05 9.96
CA LEU A 17 -5.38 -35.25 9.81
C LEU A 17 -4.83 -35.25 8.37
N SER A 18 -5.01 -36.35 7.64
CA SER A 18 -4.54 -36.49 6.25
C SER A 18 -5.40 -35.72 5.24
N SER A 19 -6.65 -35.39 5.58
CA SER A 19 -7.50 -34.55 4.73
C SER A 19 -7.20 -33.05 4.84
N LEU A 20 -6.64 -32.56 5.95
CA LEU A 20 -6.22 -31.15 6.05
C LEU A 20 -4.94 -30.86 5.25
N SER A 21 -4.00 -31.81 5.14
CA SER A 21 -2.74 -31.62 4.40
C SER A 21 -2.86 -31.92 2.90
N SER A 22 -3.99 -32.46 2.43
CA SER A 22 -4.17 -32.88 1.04
C SER A 22 -4.58 -31.73 0.09
N CYS A 23 -5.02 -30.59 0.63
CA CYS A 23 -5.57 -29.50 -0.18
C CYS A 23 -4.54 -28.49 -0.72
N GLU A 24 -3.23 -28.67 -0.53
CA GLU A 24 -2.23 -27.67 -0.95
C GLU A 24 -1.24 -28.13 -2.04
N ASP A 25 -1.19 -29.41 -2.45
CA ASP A 25 -0.09 -29.90 -3.31
C ASP A 25 -0.50 -30.25 -4.77
N VAL A 26 -1.80 -30.36 -5.06
CA VAL A 26 -2.25 -30.75 -6.42
C VAL A 26 -2.21 -29.57 -7.39
N LEU A 27 -2.57 -28.35 -6.95
CA LEU A 27 -2.52 -27.18 -7.85
C LEU A 27 -1.10 -26.77 -8.21
N GLU A 28 -0.11 -26.90 -7.32
CA GLU A 28 1.27 -26.49 -7.60
C GLU A 28 1.97 -27.44 -8.59
N LYS A 29 1.60 -28.72 -8.59
CA LYS A 29 2.13 -29.73 -9.52
C LYS A 29 1.63 -29.57 -10.95
N TYR A 30 0.39 -29.10 -11.14
CA TYR A 30 -0.18 -28.83 -12.47
C TYR A 30 0.01 -27.38 -12.92
N PHE A 31 0.23 -26.45 -11.98
CA PHE A 31 0.54 -25.05 -12.22
C PHE A 31 1.80 -24.66 -11.43
N PRO A 32 3.01 -25.04 -11.88
CA PRO A 32 4.22 -24.52 -11.27
C PRO A 32 4.14 -23.01 -11.36
N ARG A 33 4.19 -22.30 -10.21
CA ARG A 33 4.26 -20.85 -10.21
C ARG A 33 5.43 -20.49 -11.11
N PRO A 34 5.20 -19.77 -12.23
CA PRO A 34 6.31 -19.32 -13.04
C PRO A 34 7.27 -18.61 -12.10
N ALA A 35 8.56 -18.95 -12.15
CA ALA A 35 9.57 -18.16 -11.45
C ALA A 35 9.25 -16.70 -11.74
N PRO A 36 9.18 -15.80 -10.73
CA PRO A 36 8.79 -14.42 -10.98
C PRO A 36 9.71 -13.88 -12.07
N ILE A 37 9.17 -13.78 -13.29
CA ILE A 37 9.82 -13.12 -14.40
C ILE A 37 9.72 -11.66 -14.01
N VAL A 38 10.74 -11.18 -13.30
CA VAL A 38 10.89 -9.77 -13.04
C VAL A 38 11.00 -9.13 -14.41
N PRO A 39 10.00 -8.36 -14.87
CA PRO A 39 10.09 -7.70 -16.16
C PRO A 39 11.37 -6.85 -16.13
N THR A 40 12.34 -7.23 -16.96
CA THR A 40 13.58 -6.48 -17.09
C THR A 40 13.28 -5.33 -18.03
N PHE A 41 12.88 -4.20 -17.46
CA PHE A 41 12.74 -2.98 -18.24
C PHE A 41 14.14 -2.47 -18.61
N PRO A 42 14.40 -2.15 -19.89
CA PRO A 42 15.67 -1.57 -20.27
C PRO A 42 15.87 -0.26 -19.51
N SER A 43 17.04 -0.10 -18.89
CA SER A 43 17.40 1.16 -18.25
C SER A 43 17.51 2.23 -19.34
N LEU A 44 16.73 3.30 -19.19
CA LEU A 44 16.81 4.47 -20.07
C LEU A 44 18.10 5.28 -19.85
N GLY A 45 18.97 4.85 -18.94
CA GLY A 45 20.21 5.56 -18.58
C GLY A 45 19.98 6.89 -17.87
N LEU A 46 18.73 7.22 -17.53
CA LEU A 46 18.35 8.48 -16.89
C LEU A 46 18.20 8.30 -15.38
N ASP A 47 18.88 9.16 -14.62
CA ASP A 47 18.72 9.29 -13.18
C ASP A 47 17.64 10.34 -12.88
N ILE A 48 16.45 9.87 -12.50
CA ILE A 48 15.29 10.71 -12.22
C ILE A 48 15.03 10.68 -10.71
N PRO A 49 14.99 11.84 -10.03
CA PRO A 49 14.58 11.88 -8.64
C PRO A 49 13.07 11.63 -8.53
N PHE A 50 12.67 10.82 -7.56
CA PHE A 50 11.26 10.63 -7.19
C PHE A 50 11.10 10.67 -5.68
N TYR A 51 9.87 10.94 -5.23
CA TYR A 51 9.60 11.23 -3.83
C TYR A 51 8.50 10.34 -3.28
N ALA A 52 8.62 9.98 -2.00
CA ALA A 52 7.61 9.24 -1.26
C ALA A 52 7.21 10.00 0.00
N LEU A 53 5.94 9.88 0.35
CA LEU A 53 5.42 10.40 1.60
C LEU A 53 5.59 9.34 2.70
N SER A 54 6.33 9.67 3.74
CA SER A 54 6.61 8.77 4.87
C SER A 54 5.90 9.25 6.13
N GLY A 55 4.99 8.44 6.65
CA GLY A 55 4.23 8.72 7.87
C GLY A 55 3.49 10.06 7.86
N GLY A 56 3.08 10.55 6.68
CA GLY A 56 2.34 11.80 6.50
C GLY A 56 3.07 13.10 6.86
N SER A 57 4.34 13.02 7.29
CA SER A 57 5.08 14.14 7.88
C SER A 57 6.51 14.28 7.37
N ARG A 58 6.98 13.36 6.52
CA ARG A 58 8.31 13.38 5.91
C ARG A 58 8.23 13.15 4.41
N LEU A 59 9.11 13.83 3.68
CA LEU A 59 9.34 13.62 2.26
C LEU A 59 10.65 12.85 2.10
N ASP A 60 10.55 11.62 1.63
CA ASP A 60 11.69 10.78 1.29
C ASP A 60 12.01 10.96 -0.20
N ALA A 61 13.30 11.13 -0.52
CA ALA A 61 13.79 11.21 -1.89
C ALA A 61 14.50 9.92 -2.30
N TYR A 62 14.39 9.59 -3.58
CA TYR A 62 14.96 8.41 -4.21
C TYR A 62 15.46 8.75 -5.61
N SER A 63 16.27 7.85 -6.17
CA SER A 63 16.85 7.94 -7.51
C SER A 63 16.52 6.67 -8.28
N THR A 64 16.20 6.79 -9.58
CA THR A 64 15.98 5.62 -10.46
C THR A 64 17.25 4.79 -10.67
N LYS A 65 18.44 5.34 -10.39
CA LYS A 65 19.71 4.60 -10.43
C LYS A 65 19.83 3.58 -9.29
N ALA A 66 19.24 3.88 -8.14
CA ALA A 66 19.27 3.03 -6.95
C ALA A 66 17.93 3.11 -6.17
N PRO A 67 16.82 2.63 -6.73
CA PRO A 67 15.48 2.86 -6.18
C PRO A 67 15.23 2.17 -4.82
N ALA A 68 16.03 1.15 -4.50
CA ALA A 68 15.98 0.48 -3.19
C ALA A 68 16.62 1.31 -2.06
N THR A 69 17.36 2.37 -2.38
CA THR A 69 18.09 3.18 -1.40
C THR A 69 17.49 4.58 -1.35
N ARG A 70 17.10 5.00 -0.15
CA ARG A 70 16.65 6.37 0.10
C ARG A 70 17.85 7.31 0.04
N THR A 71 17.76 8.37 -0.76
CA THR A 71 18.82 9.38 -0.91
C THR A 71 18.72 10.49 0.12
N ASN A 72 17.50 10.85 0.56
CA ASN A 72 17.26 11.86 1.58
C ASN A 72 15.92 11.62 2.32
N SER A 73 15.77 12.13 3.53
CA SER A 73 14.52 12.12 4.31
C SER A 73 14.42 13.41 5.13
N VAL A 74 13.45 14.26 4.80
CA VAL A 74 13.30 15.57 5.43
C VAL A 74 11.87 15.74 5.96
N ALA A 75 11.74 16.29 7.17
CA ALA A 75 10.43 16.61 7.74
C ALA A 75 9.73 17.69 6.92
N ILE A 76 8.43 17.51 6.69
CA ILE A 76 7.58 18.48 5.99
C ILE A 76 7.19 19.57 6.98
N THR A 77 7.48 20.82 6.62
CA THR A 77 7.18 21.99 7.44
C THR A 77 6.11 22.86 6.77
N GLY A 78 5.47 23.77 7.51
CA GLY A 78 4.48 24.71 6.94
C GLY A 78 3.06 24.15 6.80
N LEU A 79 2.83 22.91 7.26
CA LEU A 79 1.47 22.40 7.51
C LEU A 79 0.85 23.17 8.69
N ALA A 80 -0.46 23.41 8.66
CA ALA A 80 -1.13 23.97 9.83
C ALA A 80 -1.21 22.95 10.98
N GLY A 81 -1.44 23.47 12.19
CA GLY A 81 -1.27 22.76 13.45
C GLY A 81 -2.01 21.42 13.49
N GLY A 82 -1.24 20.33 13.62
CA GLY A 82 -1.75 18.96 13.79
C GLY A 82 -2.15 18.25 12.49
N GLU A 83 -2.01 18.89 11.33
CA GLU A 83 -2.30 18.25 10.04
C GLU A 83 -1.16 17.32 9.62
N GLN A 84 -1.52 16.24 8.93
CA GLN A 84 -0.59 15.37 8.20
C GLN A 84 -1.01 15.29 6.74
N LEU A 85 -0.06 15.07 5.84
CA LEU A 85 -0.39 14.75 4.46
C LEU A 85 -0.90 13.31 4.37
N LEU A 86 -1.93 13.13 3.55
CA LEU A 86 -2.51 11.82 3.22
C LEU A 86 -1.97 11.30 1.88
N ALA A 87 -1.71 12.21 0.94
CA ALA A 87 -1.21 11.88 -0.40
C ALA A 87 -0.37 13.02 -0.98
N ILE A 88 0.49 12.68 -1.92
CA ILE A 88 1.26 13.61 -2.75
C ILE A 88 1.19 13.20 -4.22
N ASP A 89 1.26 14.17 -5.13
CA ASP A 89 1.32 13.91 -6.56
C ASP A 89 2.02 15.05 -7.31
N PHE A 90 2.70 14.73 -8.41
CA PHE A 90 3.29 15.73 -9.29
C PHE A 90 2.27 16.21 -10.31
N ARG A 91 2.10 17.53 -10.42
CA ARG A 91 1.28 18.12 -11.47
C ARG A 91 2.10 18.25 -12.77
N PRO A 92 1.83 17.48 -13.85
CA PRO A 92 2.72 17.45 -15.02
C PRO A 92 2.88 18.79 -15.73
N ALA A 93 1.83 19.63 -15.70
CA ALA A 93 1.84 20.94 -16.35
C ALA A 93 2.81 21.95 -15.70
N THR A 94 3.19 21.78 -14.43
CA THR A 94 4.06 22.73 -13.71
C THR A 94 5.26 22.07 -13.03
N GLY A 95 5.30 20.73 -12.95
CA GLY A 95 6.36 20.00 -12.22
C GLY A 95 6.33 20.21 -10.72
N GLN A 96 5.28 20.84 -10.18
CA GLN A 96 5.13 21.08 -8.75
C GLN A 96 4.60 19.84 -8.05
N LEU A 97 5.13 19.58 -6.86
CA LEU A 97 4.63 18.54 -5.96
C LEU A 97 3.47 19.09 -5.15
N TYR A 98 2.30 18.50 -5.32
CA TYR A 98 1.10 18.81 -4.55
C TYR A 98 0.92 17.79 -3.43
N GLY A 99 0.31 18.21 -2.34
CA GLY A 99 -0.10 17.35 -1.23
C GLY A 99 -1.51 17.65 -0.78
N VAL A 100 -2.21 16.61 -0.30
CA VAL A 100 -3.53 16.71 0.32
C VAL A 100 -3.38 16.39 1.80
N SER A 101 -3.88 17.24 2.70
CA SER A 101 -3.82 17.02 4.15
C SER A 101 -5.08 16.40 4.75
N SER A 102 -4.96 15.87 5.96
CA SER A 102 -6.06 15.35 6.78
C SER A 102 -7.13 16.38 7.11
N ALA A 103 -6.83 17.68 7.00
CA ALA A 103 -7.80 18.75 7.18
C ALA A 103 -8.50 19.17 5.87
N SER A 104 -8.44 18.34 4.81
CA SER A 104 -9.01 18.68 3.49
C SER A 104 -8.41 19.96 2.91
N ARG A 105 -7.08 20.11 2.99
CA ARG A 105 -6.36 21.26 2.42
C ARG A 105 -5.37 20.79 1.36
N LEU A 106 -5.18 21.64 0.37
CA LEU A 106 -4.15 21.44 -0.66
C LEU A 106 -2.90 22.21 -0.28
N TYR A 107 -1.74 21.61 -0.53
CA TYR A 107 -0.44 22.22 -0.35
C TYR A 107 0.40 22.07 -1.61
N VAL A 108 1.24 23.06 -1.91
CA VAL A 108 2.41 22.89 -2.78
C VAL A 108 3.62 22.64 -1.89
N ILE A 109 4.40 21.62 -2.18
CA ILE A 109 5.56 21.21 -1.39
C ILE A 109 6.81 21.49 -2.21
N ASN A 110 7.76 22.24 -1.63
CA ASN A 110 9.07 22.40 -2.23
C ASN A 110 9.90 21.13 -1.99
N GLN A 111 10.26 20.42 -3.05
CA GLN A 111 10.99 19.16 -2.97
C GLN A 111 12.43 19.28 -2.44
N ASN A 112 13.04 20.47 -2.50
CA ASN A 112 14.40 20.70 -2.03
C ASN A 112 14.43 21.01 -0.52
N THR A 113 13.41 21.71 -0.02
CA THR A 113 13.36 22.17 1.39
C THR A 113 12.31 21.46 2.23
N SER A 114 11.41 20.69 1.62
CA SER A 114 10.21 20.10 2.22
C SER A 114 9.26 21.12 2.87
N ALA A 115 9.35 22.39 2.49
CA ALA A 115 8.41 23.41 2.93
C ALA A 115 7.10 23.32 2.14
N ALA A 116 5.99 23.10 2.84
CA ALA A 116 4.64 23.09 2.30
C ALA A 116 3.99 24.49 2.44
N HIS A 117 3.33 24.93 1.38
CA HIS A 117 2.55 26.16 1.34
C HIS A 117 1.10 25.84 0.98
N ALA A 118 0.16 26.26 1.82
CA ALA A 118 -1.25 25.99 1.61
C ALA A 118 -1.80 26.71 0.37
N ILE A 119 -2.71 26.06 -0.34
CA ILE A 119 -3.41 26.62 -1.49
C ILE A 119 -4.82 26.98 -1.06
N GLY A 120 -5.19 28.24 -1.27
CA GLY A 120 -6.45 28.78 -0.81
C GLY A 120 -6.44 29.18 0.67
N THR A 121 -7.57 29.68 1.15
CA THR A 121 -7.71 30.26 2.49
C THR A 121 -8.14 29.25 3.56
N GLY A 122 -8.52 28.03 3.18
CA GLY A 122 -9.07 27.04 4.10
C GLY A 122 -9.21 25.65 3.49
N ALA A 123 -9.98 24.79 4.15
CA ALA A 123 -10.33 23.48 3.64
C ALA A 123 -11.20 23.57 2.38
N PHE A 124 -10.96 22.70 1.40
CA PHE A 124 -11.85 22.57 0.26
C PHE A 124 -13.17 21.90 0.65
N THR A 125 -14.22 22.17 -0.11
CA THR A 125 -15.55 21.57 0.04
C THR A 125 -15.91 20.82 -1.25
N PRO A 126 -16.45 19.59 -1.18
CA PRO A 126 -16.71 18.81 0.04
C PRO A 126 -15.43 18.38 0.76
N ALA A 127 -15.48 18.35 2.09
CA ALA A 127 -14.36 17.85 2.89
C ALA A 127 -14.13 16.36 2.60
N LEU A 128 -12.89 15.90 2.82
CA LEU A 128 -12.54 14.49 2.73
C LEU A 128 -13.39 13.70 3.74
N GLY A 129 -14.25 12.84 3.21
CA GLY A 129 -14.95 11.84 4.01
C GLY A 129 -14.04 10.66 4.32
N ALA A 130 -14.27 10.00 5.45
CA ALA A 130 -13.73 8.66 5.65
C ALA A 130 -14.16 7.78 4.47
N ILE A 131 -13.19 7.06 3.89
CA ILE A 131 -13.45 6.18 2.76
C ILE A 131 -14.38 5.08 3.25
N TRP A 132 -15.58 4.97 2.66
CA TRP A 132 -16.64 4.04 3.08
C TRP A 132 -16.26 2.56 3.03
N TRP A 133 -15.10 2.19 2.46
CA TRP A 133 -14.60 0.82 2.51
C TRP A 133 -13.93 0.45 3.84
N ALA A 134 -13.57 1.43 4.67
CA ALA A 134 -12.87 1.22 5.95
C ALA A 134 -13.81 1.17 7.18
N SER A 135 -15.13 1.32 7.00
CA SER A 135 -16.10 1.12 8.08
C SER A 135 -17.35 0.45 7.53
N THR A 136 -17.67 -0.75 8.05
CA THR A 136 -18.79 -1.65 7.67
C THR A 136 -18.58 -2.52 6.43
N SER A 137 -17.69 -3.51 6.56
CA SER A 137 -17.78 -4.76 5.81
C SER A 137 -19.01 -5.57 6.25
N THR A 138 -20.23 -5.15 5.90
CA THR A 138 -21.42 -6.03 5.95
C THR A 138 -22.48 -5.69 4.89
N ARG A 139 -22.15 -4.97 3.82
CA ARG A 139 -23.07 -4.92 2.67
C ARG A 139 -22.63 -5.95 1.63
N PRO A 140 -23.33 -7.11 1.53
CA PRO A 140 -23.08 -8.03 0.44
C PRO A 140 -23.43 -7.32 -0.86
N TRP A 141 -22.49 -7.38 -1.80
CA TRP A 141 -22.67 -6.91 -3.17
C TRP A 141 -23.83 -7.65 -3.82
N THR A 142 -24.98 -6.99 -4.01
CA THR A 142 -26.07 -7.49 -4.85
C THR A 142 -26.13 -6.73 -6.16
N GLY A 143 -25.29 -7.15 -7.11
CA GLY A 143 -25.57 -7.09 -8.55
C GLY A 143 -25.49 -5.72 -9.23
N PHE A 144 -24.77 -5.68 -10.36
CA PHE A 144 -25.04 -4.74 -11.45
C PHE A 144 -26.33 -5.19 -12.14
N GLY A 145 -27.30 -4.28 -12.25
CA GLY A 145 -28.33 -4.32 -13.29
C GLY A 145 -27.85 -3.61 -14.55
#